data_AF-A0AAX0HUX4-F1
#
_entry.id   AF-A0AAX0HUX4-F1
#
_cell.length_a   1.000
_cell.length_b   1.000
_cell.length_c   1.000
_cell.angle_alpha   90.00
_cell.angle_beta   90.00
_cell.angle_gamma   90.00
#
_symmetry.space_group_name_H-M   'P 1'
#
loop_
_entity.id
_entity.type
_entity.pdbx_description
1 polymer ?
#
loop_
_entity_poly.entity_id
_entity_poly.type
_entity_poly.pdbx_seq_one_letter_code
_entity_poly.pdbx_strand_id
1 'polypeptide(L)'
;MDAAHPNPQLPEDADFSISEEDQSRLWLAYHATTLLAALTNDIAIEAGINHDGPAAVAEYIRHELLDVLSSAQRLRVPDPSIPPSGADLI
;
A
#
# COMPACT_ATOMS: atom_id res chain seq x y z
N MET A 1 1.83 5.47 -38.03
CA MET A 1 2.37 6.15 -36.84
C MET A 1 2.01 5.26 -35.66
N ASP A 2 2.92 4.37 -35.29
CA ASP A 2 2.75 3.48 -34.14
C ASP A 2 2.90 4.32 -32.87
N ALA A 3 1.83 4.40 -32.09
CA ALA A 3 1.88 5.00 -30.78
C ALA A 3 2.72 4.07 -29.91
N ALA A 4 3.95 4.45 -29.60
CA ALA A 4 4.79 3.78 -28.63
C ALA A 4 4.00 3.66 -27.31
N HIS A 5 3.43 2.48 -27.06
CA HIS A 5 2.90 2.14 -25.75
C HIS A 5 4.15 2.01 -24.88
N PRO A 6 4.34 2.84 -23.84
CA PRO A 6 5.40 2.58 -22.88
C PRO A 6 5.01 1.26 -22.23
N ASN A 7 5.65 0.17 -22.65
CA ASN A 7 5.52 -1.11 -21.99
C ASN A 7 6.17 -0.89 -20.62
N PRO A 8 5.40 -0.79 -19.51
CA PRO A 8 6.01 -0.62 -18.20
C PRO A 8 6.54 -2.01 -17.87
N GLN A 9 7.74 -2.33 -18.36
CA GLN A 9 8.40 -3.56 -18.00
C GLN A 9 8.60 -3.50 -16.49
N LEU A 10 7.80 -4.29 -15.78
CA LEU A 10 7.92 -4.47 -14.35
C LEU A 10 9.36 -4.93 -14.06
N PRO A 11 9.95 -4.53 -12.92
CA PRO A 11 11.30 -4.95 -12.56
C PRO A 11 11.45 -6.46 -12.71
N GLU A 12 12.57 -6.93 -13.28
CA GLU A 12 12.77 -8.35 -13.58
C GLU A 12 12.56 -9.22 -12.34
N ASP A 13 12.87 -8.71 -11.15
CA ASP A 13 12.76 -9.39 -9.86
C ASP A 13 11.45 -9.14 -9.08
N ALA A 14 10.44 -8.49 -9.69
CA ALA A 14 9.16 -8.28 -9.02
C ALA A 14 8.35 -9.58 -8.93
N ASP A 15 7.99 -9.98 -7.71
CA ASP A 15 7.14 -11.17 -7.48
C ASP A 15 5.63 -10.82 -7.49
N PHE A 16 5.29 -9.56 -7.22
CA PHE A 16 3.92 -9.06 -7.18
C PHE A 16 3.77 -7.76 -7.95
N SER A 17 2.58 -7.54 -8.51
CA SER A 17 2.12 -6.26 -9.03
C SER A 17 0.87 -5.79 -8.29
N ILE A 18 0.68 -4.48 -8.27
CA ILE A 18 -0.54 -3.82 -7.82
C ILE A 18 -1.07 -2.94 -8.95
N SER A 19 -2.34 -2.57 -8.89
CA SER A 19 -2.96 -1.73 -9.91
C SER A 19 -2.56 -0.24 -9.81
N GLU A 20 -2.77 0.51 -10.90
CA GLU A 20 -2.99 1.97 -10.96
C GLU A 20 -3.59 2.58 -9.68
N GLU A 21 -4.79 2.07 -9.42
CA GLU A 21 -5.68 2.53 -8.37
C GLU A 21 -5.09 2.22 -6.99
N ASP A 22 -4.60 1.00 -6.80
CA ASP A 22 -3.98 0.58 -5.54
C ASP A 22 -2.69 1.37 -5.23
N GLN A 23 -1.88 1.68 -6.25
CA GLN A 23 -0.72 2.55 -6.08
C GLN A 23 -1.14 3.95 -5.61
N SER A 24 -2.22 4.49 -6.17
CA SER A 24 -2.78 5.78 -5.75
C SER A 24 -3.31 5.75 -4.32
N ARG A 25 -3.98 4.65 -3.92
CA ARG A 25 -4.44 4.43 -2.54
C ARG A 25 -3.27 4.37 -1.56
N LEU A 26 -2.18 3.68 -1.89
CA LEU A 26 -0.95 3.65 -1.07
C LEU A 26 -0.33 5.03 -0.92
N TRP A 27 -0.30 5.83 -1.99
CA TRP A 27 0.21 7.20 -1.92
C TRP A 27 -0.61 8.06 -0.96
N LEU A 28 -1.94 7.97 -1.00
CA LEU A 28 -2.82 8.66 -0.04
C LEU A 28 -2.61 8.17 1.39
N ALA A 29 -2.52 6.86 1.60
CA ALA A 29 -2.27 6.26 2.92
C ALA A 29 -0.94 6.72 3.52
N TYR A 30 0.12 6.83 2.70
CA TYR A 30 1.42 7.38 3.11
C TYR A 30 1.31 8.82 3.61
N HIS A 31 0.61 9.69 2.86
CA HIS A 31 0.45 11.10 3.26
C HIS A 31 -0.45 11.24 4.49
N ALA A 32 -1.53 10.47 4.58
CA ALA A 32 -2.39 10.43 5.77
C ALA A 32 -1.59 10.00 7.01
N THR A 33 -0.73 8.98 6.88
CA THR A 33 0.16 8.52 7.95
C THR A 33 1.14 9.63 8.36
N THR A 34 1.74 10.31 7.39
CA THR A 34 2.70 11.39 7.63
C THR A 34 2.04 12.56 8.38
N LEU A 35 0.82 12.94 7.97
CA LEU A 35 0.04 13.99 8.64
C LEU A 35 -0.36 13.57 10.06
N LEU A 36 -0.83 12.34 10.23
CA LEU A 36 -1.20 11.79 11.54
C LEU A 36 0.01 11.75 12.48
N ALA A 37 1.19 11.38 11.98
CA ALA A 37 2.42 11.35 12.76
C ALA A 37 2.92 12.77 13.14
N ALA A 38 2.61 13.77 12.31
CA ALA A 38 2.94 15.17 12.59
C ALA A 38 1.95 15.84 13.57
N LEU A 39 0.76 15.26 13.77
CA LEU A 39 -0.23 15.78 14.70
C LEU A 39 0.20 15.51 16.15
N THR A 40 0.79 16.52 16.77
CA THR A 40 1.13 16.47 18.20
C THR A 40 -0.11 16.66 19.06
N ASN A 41 -0.01 16.26 20.35
CA ASN A 41 -1.10 16.44 21.31
C ASN A 41 -1.50 17.93 21.46
N ASP A 42 -0.52 18.84 21.49
CA ASP A 42 -0.79 20.28 21.63
C ASP A 42 -1.59 20.82 20.43
N ILE A 43 -1.22 20.44 19.20
CA ILE A 43 -1.95 20.82 17.99
C ILE A 43 -3.36 20.23 17.99
N ALA A 44 -3.51 18.97 18.42
CA ALA A 44 -4.82 18.32 18.52
C ALA A 44 -5.74 19.05 19.52
N ILE A 45 -5.23 19.41 20.69
CA ILE A 45 -5.98 20.16 21.71
C ILE A 45 -6.41 21.53 21.17
N GLU A 46 -5.49 22.29 20.57
CA GLU A 46 -5.78 23.61 20.02
C GLU A 46 -6.83 23.56 18.90
N ALA A 47 -6.78 22.52 18.06
CA ALA A 47 -7.75 22.29 17.00
C ALA A 47 -9.09 21.67 17.49
N GLY A 48 -9.22 21.36 18.78
CA GLY A 48 -10.41 20.70 19.33
C GLY A 48 -10.60 19.26 18.86
N ILE A 49 -9.53 18.61 18.39
CA ILE A 49 -9.53 17.22 17.91
C ILE A 49 -9.39 16.30 19.12
N ASN A 50 -10.39 15.45 19.34
CA ASN A 50 -10.32 14.41 20.38
C ASN A 50 -9.61 13.16 19.84
N HIS A 51 -9.42 12.15 20.69
CA HIS A 51 -8.73 10.91 20.34
C HIS A 51 -9.44 10.07 19.27
N ASP A 52 -10.74 10.26 19.06
CA ASP A 52 -11.52 9.49 18.07
C ASP A 52 -11.10 9.83 16.64
N GLY A 53 -10.75 11.09 16.36
CA GLY A 53 -10.33 11.54 15.03
C GLY A 53 -9.05 10.84 14.54
N PRO A 54 -7.93 10.98 15.26
CA PRO A 54 -6.68 10.28 14.96
C PRO A 54 -6.84 8.76 14.88
N ALA A 55 -7.65 8.17 15.77
CA ALA A 55 -7.92 6.74 15.77
C ALA A 55 -8.68 6.29 14.52
N ALA A 56 -9.70 7.03 14.09
CA ALA A 56 -10.44 6.75 12.86
C ALA A 56 -9.56 6.84 11.61
N VAL A 57 -8.65 7.83 11.56
CA VAL A 57 -7.68 7.96 10.44
C VAL A 57 -6.71 6.78 10.44
N ALA A 58 -6.19 6.37 11.59
CA ALA A 58 -5.31 5.20 11.70
C ALA A 58 -6.01 3.91 11.22
N GLU A 59 -7.28 3.75 11.59
CA GLU A 59 -8.08 2.58 11.18
C GLU A 59 -8.39 2.60 9.68
N TYR A 60 -8.67 3.77 9.10
CA TYR A 60 -8.80 3.92 7.65
C TYR A 60 -7.50 3.54 6.93
N ILE A 61 -6.34 4.05 7.37
CA ILE A 61 -5.04 3.70 6.79
C ILE A 61 -4.83 2.18 6.84
N ARG A 62 -5.12 1.55 7.99
CA ARG A 62 -5.00 0.09 8.15
C ARG A 62 -5.85 -0.66 7.12
N HIS A 63 -7.11 -0.26 6.93
CA HIS A 63 -8.00 -0.89 5.95
C HIS A 63 -7.47 -0.75 4.53
N GLU A 64 -7.07 0.46 4.11
CA GLU A 64 -6.55 0.70 2.77
C GLU A 64 -5.30 -0.14 2.48
N LEU A 65 -4.38 -0.25 3.44
CA LEU A 65 -3.18 -1.07 3.29
C LEU A 65 -3.53 -2.56 3.14
N LEU A 66 -4.46 -3.07 3.95
CA LEU A 66 -4.86 -4.48 3.88
C LEU A 66 -5.58 -4.81 2.58
N ASP A 67 -6.43 -3.92 2.08
CA ASP A 67 -7.11 -4.10 0.81
C ASP A 67 -6.11 -4.16 -0.34
N VAL A 68 -5.15 -3.24 -0.39
CA VAL A 68 -4.10 -3.24 -1.42
C VAL A 68 -3.23 -4.49 -1.36
N LEU A 69 -2.82 -4.92 -0.16
CA LEU A 69 -2.05 -6.15 0.00
C LEU A 69 -2.87 -7.38 -0.43
N SER A 70 -4.17 -7.38 -0.19
CA SER A 70 -5.07 -8.47 -0.57
C SER A 70 -5.39 -8.48 -2.07
N SER A 71 -5.31 -7.34 -2.75
CA SER A 71 -5.53 -7.22 -4.20
C SER A 71 -4.27 -7.45 -5.04
N ALA A 72 -3.09 -7.51 -4.41
CA ALA A 72 -1.82 -7.71 -5.09
C ALA A 72 -1.81 -9.01 -5.92
N GLN A 73 -1.40 -8.88 -7.18
CA GLN A 73 -1.35 -10.00 -8.11
C GLN A 73 0.05 -10.60 -8.15
N ARG A 74 0.14 -11.91 -7.96
CA ARG A 74 1.41 -12.63 -8.11
C ARG A 74 1.77 -12.69 -9.60
N LEU A 75 2.98 -12.22 -9.95
CA LEU A 75 3.44 -12.12 -11.34
C LEU A 75 3.99 -13.43 -11.88
N ARG A 76 4.43 -14.32 -10.99
CA ARG A 76 5.04 -15.61 -11.32
C ARG A 76 4.21 -16.73 -10.72
N VAL A 77 3.83 -17.70 -11.56
CA VAL A 77 3.30 -18.97 -11.07
C VAL A 77 4.47 -19.71 -10.40
N PRO A 78 4.36 -20.09 -9.12
CA PRO A 78 5.43 -20.84 -8.47
C PRO A 78 5.70 -22.14 -9.23
N ASP A 79 6.96 -22.37 -9.57
CA ASP A 79 7.39 -23.61 -10.22
C ASP A 79 7.26 -24.77 -9.20
N PRO A 80 6.42 -25.77 -9.46
CA PRO A 80 6.19 -26.88 -8.52
C PRO A 80 7.42 -27.77 -8.33
N SER A 81 8.43 -27.66 -9.20
CA SER A 81 9.69 -28.38 -9.07
C SER A 81 10.70 -27.71 -8.14
N ILE A 82 10.47 -26.45 -7.79
CA ILE A 82 11.27 -25.70 -6.83
C ILE A 82 10.57 -25.79 -5.46
N PRO A 83 11.21 -26.39 -4.43
CA PRO A 83 10.61 -26.45 -3.11
C PRO A 83 10.34 -25.02 -2.60
N PRO A 84 9.16 -24.76 -1.99
CA PRO A 84 8.83 -23.43 -1.50
C PRO A 84 9.90 -22.95 -0.52
N SER A 85 10.37 -21.72 -0.72
CA SER A 85 11.30 -21.08 0.19
C SER A 85 10.56 -20.59 1.43
N GLY A 86 11.27 -20.25 2.50
CA GLY A 86 10.64 -19.71 3.71
C GLY A 86 9.74 -18.49 3.48
N ALA A 87 9.96 -17.74 2.39
CA ALA A 87 9.12 -16.60 1.99
C ALA A 87 7.79 -17.01 1.32
N ASP A 88 7.69 -18.24 0.80
CA ASP A 88 6.48 -18.78 0.16
C ASP A 88 5.49 -19.41 1.15
N LEU A 89 5.84 -19.51 2.43
CA LEU A 89 5.10 -20.27 3.46
C LEU A 89 4.32 -19.39 4.46
N ILE A 90 4.33 -18.07 4.29
CA ILE A 90 3.73 -17.09 5.21
C ILE A 90 2.57 -16.36 4.56
#